data_AF-A0A1H4XK25-F1
#
_entry.id   AF-A0A1H4XK25-F1
#
_cell.length_a   1.000
_cell.length_b   1.000
_cell.length_c   1.000
_cell.angle_alpha   90.00
_cell.angle_beta   90.00
_cell.angle_gamma   90.00
#
_symmetry.space_group_name_H-M   'P 1'
#
loop_
_entity.id
_entity.type
_entity.pdbx_description
1 polymer ?
#
loop_
_entity_poly.entity_id
_entity_poly.type
_entity_poly.pdbx_seq_one_letter_code
_entity_poly.pdbx_strand_id
1 'polypeptide(L)'
;MPTYRVLVRGKFDRPAGAVREKLLANASDDDLSGLAFGEPGTLTYSRHLGGFTFRVLVEVPAGGDAQRRAHEEAELRAMELLDREGYPYRDLTVGSTCLDDVRTAR
;
A
#
# COMPACT_ATOMS: atom_id res chain seq x y z
N MET A 1 8.07 -17.97 -9.13
CA MET A 1 7.69 -16.55 -9.20
C MET A 1 7.91 -16.01 -7.80
N PRO A 2 8.93 -15.17 -7.55
CA PRO A 2 9.15 -14.62 -6.23
C PRO A 2 7.95 -13.78 -5.78
N THR A 3 7.59 -13.92 -4.51
CA THR A 3 6.54 -13.15 -3.87
C THR A 3 7.17 -12.04 -3.03
N TYR A 4 6.72 -10.81 -3.25
CA TYR A 4 7.17 -9.63 -2.53
C TYR A 4 6.07 -9.12 -1.60
N ARG A 5 6.43 -8.85 -0.36
CA ARG A 5 5.65 -7.96 0.52
C ARG A 5 6.01 -6.53 0.15
N VAL A 6 5.06 -5.80 -0.44
CA VAL A 6 5.27 -4.42 -0.88
C VAL A 6 4.47 -3.45 -0.01
N LEU A 7 5.11 -2.34 0.33
CA LEU A 7 4.56 -1.24 1.10
C LEU A 7 4.61 0.02 0.25
N VAL A 8 3.45 0.56 -0.11
CA VAL A 8 3.31 1.87 -0.74
C VAL A 8 2.88 2.86 0.33
N ARG A 9 3.65 3.92 0.52
CA ARG A 9 3.35 4.99 1.50
C ARG A 9 3.13 6.29 0.76
N GLY A 10 2.21 7.09 1.26
CA GLY A 10 1.91 8.40 0.69
C GLY A 10 1.21 9.31 1.69
N LYS A 11 0.90 10.51 1.22
CA LYS A 11 0.10 11.49 1.95
C LYS A 11 -1.19 11.77 1.19
N PHE A 12 -2.27 12.05 1.93
CA PHE A 12 -3.46 12.59 1.30
C PHE A 12 -3.21 14.04 0.85
N ASP A 13 -3.58 14.40 -0.37
CA ASP A 13 -3.42 15.76 -0.87
C ASP A 13 -4.62 16.63 -0.49
N ARG A 14 -4.51 17.29 0.67
CA ARG A 14 -5.49 18.24 1.21
C ARG A 14 -6.95 17.76 1.10
N PRO A 15 -7.30 16.60 1.70
CA PRO A 15 -8.67 16.11 1.67
C PRO A 15 -9.61 17.11 2.34
N ALA A 16 -10.71 17.46 1.67
CA ALA A 16 -11.67 18.46 2.12
C ALA A 16 -13.12 17.98 1.94
N GLY A 17 -14.04 18.61 2.67
CA GLY A 17 -15.48 18.32 2.60
C GLY A 17 -15.80 16.84 2.76
N ALA A 18 -16.67 16.33 1.89
CA ALA A 18 -17.14 14.95 1.92
C ALA A 18 -16.02 13.90 1.85
N VAL A 19 -14.92 14.18 1.15
CA VAL A 19 -13.77 13.25 1.07
C VAL A 19 -13.11 13.09 2.44
N ARG A 20 -12.93 14.21 3.15
CA ARG A 20 -12.34 14.19 4.50
C ARG A 20 -13.25 13.46 5.49
N GLU A 21 -14.55 13.68 5.40
CA GLU A 21 -15.54 12.99 6.24
C GLU A 21 -15.54 11.48 6.00
N LYS A 22 -15.50 11.06 4.72
CA LYS A 22 -15.39 9.65 4.33
C LYS A 22 -14.12 9.00 4.89
N LEU A 23 -12.98 9.67 4.77
CA LEU A 23 -11.71 9.19 5.35
C LEU A 23 -11.81 9.05 6.87
N LEU A 24 -12.37 10.04 7.58
CA LEU A 24 -12.49 9.97 9.05
C LEU A 24 -13.47 8.89 9.52
N ALA A 25 -14.52 8.61 8.74
CA ALA A 25 -15.47 7.54 9.02
C ALA A 25 -14.84 6.14 8.86
N ASN A 26 -13.92 6.00 7.90
CA ASN A 26 -13.24 4.74 7.60
C ASN A 26 -11.90 4.56 8.36
N ALA A 27 -11.40 5.62 8.98
CA ALA A 27 -10.18 5.56 9.78
C ALA A 27 -10.43 4.79 11.08
N SER A 28 -9.67 3.70 11.25
CA SER A 28 -9.64 2.93 12.48
C SER A 28 -8.29 3.11 13.17
N ASP A 29 -8.30 3.70 14.36
CA ASP A 29 -7.07 3.92 15.14
C ASP A 29 -6.54 2.61 15.77
N ASP A 30 -7.39 1.59 15.92
CA ASP A 30 -7.07 0.31 16.59
C ASP A 30 -7.04 -0.91 15.64
N ASP A 31 -7.09 -0.70 14.32
CA ASP A 31 -7.24 -1.82 13.39
C ASP A 31 -5.94 -2.55 13.09
N LEU A 32 -5.63 -3.52 13.96
CA LEU A 32 -4.54 -4.48 13.77
C LEU A 32 -4.78 -5.45 12.59
N SER A 33 -6.02 -5.55 12.07
CA SER A 33 -6.31 -6.36 10.88
C SER A 33 -5.78 -5.71 9.58
N GLY A 34 -5.59 -4.39 9.59
CA GLY A 34 -4.96 -3.62 8.52
C GLY A 34 -3.46 -3.89 8.31
N LEU A 35 -2.84 -4.66 9.20
CA LEU A 35 -1.42 -5.04 9.13
C LEU A 35 -1.18 -6.31 8.31
N ALA A 36 -2.24 -7.01 7.89
CA ALA A 36 -2.12 -8.17 7.04
C ALA A 36 -1.73 -7.78 5.61
N PHE A 37 -0.86 -8.60 4.99
CA PHE A 37 -0.60 -8.53 3.56
C PHE A 37 -1.57 -9.49 2.85
N GLY A 38 -2.52 -8.97 2.10
CA GLY A 38 -3.43 -9.76 1.25
C GLY A 38 -3.23 -9.48 -0.24
N GLU A 39 -3.72 -10.38 -1.10
CA GLU A 39 -3.77 -10.20 -2.56
C GLU A 39 -4.52 -8.94 -3.02
N PRO A 40 -5.70 -8.57 -2.48
CA PRO A 40 -6.36 -7.31 -2.86
C PRO A 40 -5.62 -6.07 -2.34
N GLY A 41 -4.66 -6.26 -1.45
CA GLY A 41 -3.99 -5.20 -0.72
C GLY A 41 -4.87 -4.56 0.36
N THR A 42 -4.22 -3.85 1.28
CA THR A 42 -4.88 -3.27 2.46
C THR A 42 -4.36 -1.87 2.71
N LEU A 43 -5.26 -0.89 2.67
CA LEU A 43 -4.97 0.52 2.93
C LEU A 43 -5.23 0.85 4.40
N THR A 44 -4.21 1.38 5.08
CA THR A 44 -4.32 1.83 6.47
C THR A 44 -3.89 3.28 6.61
N TYR A 45 -4.58 4.01 7.47
CA TYR A 45 -4.27 5.38 7.84
C TYR A 45 -4.95 5.68 9.18
N SER A 46 -4.41 6.65 9.92
CA SER A 46 -5.00 7.10 11.18
C SER A 46 -5.94 8.28 10.96
N ARG A 47 -6.74 8.60 11.98
CA ARG A 47 -7.63 9.77 11.99
C ARG A 47 -6.92 11.12 11.81
N HIS A 48 -5.61 11.18 12.04
CA HIS A 48 -4.82 12.39 11.78
C HIS A 48 -4.65 12.69 10.29
N LEU A 49 -4.92 11.73 9.39
CA LEU A 49 -4.81 11.86 7.93
C LEU A 49 -3.44 12.39 7.45
N GLY A 50 -2.38 12.24 8.26
CA GLY A 50 -1.03 12.71 7.94
C GLY A 50 -0.32 11.86 6.88
N GLY A 51 -0.81 10.64 6.67
CA GLY A 51 -0.31 9.71 5.67
C GLY A 51 -1.06 8.39 5.68
N PHE A 52 -0.82 7.59 4.66
CA PHE A 52 -1.36 6.25 4.53
C PHE A 52 -0.27 5.25 4.19
N THR A 53 -0.58 3.98 4.39
CA THR A 53 0.23 2.84 3.93
C THR A 53 -0.69 1.82 3.28
N PHE A 54 -0.39 1.45 2.04
CA PHE A 54 -0.98 0.34 1.33
C PHE A 54 -0.02 -0.84 1.36
N ARG A 55 -0.51 -2.01 1.79
CA ARG A 55 0.26 -3.25 1.91
C ARG A 55 -0.29 -4.27 0.95
N VAL A 56 0.55 -4.93 0.16
CA VAL A 56 0.10 -5.91 -0.83
C VAL A 56 1.15 -7.00 -1.04
N LEU A 57 0.68 -8.21 -1.36
CA LEU A 57 1.54 -9.27 -1.89
C LEU A 57 1.57 -9.17 -3.42
N VAL A 58 2.77 -9.14 -3.98
CA VAL A 58 2.95 -9.10 -5.44
C VAL A 58 3.80 -10.28 -5.87
N GLU A 59 3.25 -11.12 -6.72
CA GLU A 59 3.98 -12.20 -7.38
C GLU A 59 4.41 -11.75 -8.76
N VAL A 60 5.70 -11.90 -9.07
CA VAL A 60 6.26 -11.50 -10.35
C VAL A 60 7.09 -12.63 -10.95
N PRO A 61 7.26 -12.68 -12.29
CA PRO A 61 8.24 -13.54 -12.91
C PRO A 61 9.64 -13.26 -12.35
N ALA A 62 10.43 -14.32 -12.13
CA ALA A 62 11.81 -14.17 -11.69
C ALA A 62 12.65 -13.45 -12.76
N GLY A 63 13.61 -12.63 -12.32
CA GLY A 63 14.49 -11.86 -13.20
C GLY A 63 15.20 -10.75 -12.45
N GLY A 64 16.23 -10.17 -13.07
CA GLY A 64 17.02 -9.08 -12.45
C GLY A 64 16.23 -7.80 -12.16
N ASP A 65 15.03 -7.68 -12.72
CA ASP A 65 14.09 -6.58 -12.54
C ASP A 65 12.83 -6.94 -11.76
N ALA A 66 12.75 -8.16 -11.20
CA ALA A 66 11.58 -8.64 -10.47
C ALA A 66 11.13 -7.66 -9.37
N GLN A 67 12.08 -7.15 -8.57
CA GLN A 67 11.77 -6.17 -7.53
C GLN A 67 11.16 -4.88 -8.09
N ARG A 68 11.71 -4.36 -9.20
CA ARG A 68 11.18 -3.14 -9.83
C ARG A 68 9.76 -3.36 -10.35
N ARG A 69 9.51 -4.50 -11.01
CA ARG A 69 8.15 -4.87 -11.48
C ARG A 69 7.17 -5.00 -10.32
N ALA A 70 7.61 -5.56 -9.18
CA ALA A 70 6.77 -5.64 -7.99
C ALA A 70 6.44 -4.27 -7.41
N HIS A 71 7.34 -3.29 -7.51
CA HIS A 71 7.10 -1.91 -7.09
C HIS A 71 6.10 -1.21 -8.00
N GLU A 72 6.31 -1.26 -9.32
CA GLU A 72 5.44 -0.65 -10.33
C GLU A 72 3.99 -1.18 -10.21
N GLU A 73 3.83 -2.49 -10.08
CA GLU A 73 2.52 -3.14 -9.90
C GLU A 73 1.84 -2.71 -8.59
N ALA A 74 2.58 -2.68 -7.47
CA ALA A 74 2.01 -2.28 -6.19
C ALA A 74 1.60 -0.79 -6.17
N GLU A 75 2.41 0.07 -6.77
CA GLU A 75 2.12 1.50 -6.90
C GLU A 75 0.88 1.73 -7.75
N LEU A 76 0.76 1.06 -8.90
CA LEU A 76 -0.41 1.13 -9.76
C LEU A 76 -1.69 0.70 -9.01
N ARG A 77 -1.67 -0.44 -8.30
CA ARG A 77 -2.83 -0.89 -7.51
C ARG A 77 -3.21 0.08 -6.42
N ALA A 78 -2.23 0.71 -5.77
CA ALA A 78 -2.49 1.73 -4.75
C ALA A 78 -3.18 2.95 -5.38
N MET A 79 -2.68 3.43 -6.52
CA MET A 79 -3.28 4.54 -7.27
C MET A 79 -4.72 4.21 -7.70
N GLU A 80 -4.96 3.04 -8.30
CA GLU A 80 -6.29 2.60 -8.73
C GLU A 80 -7.29 2.53 -7.56
N LEU A 81 -6.85 2.03 -6.39
CA LEU A 81 -7.67 2.02 -5.18
C LEU A 81 -7.99 3.45 -4.72
N LEU A 82 -6.99 4.33 -4.64
CA LEU A 82 -7.18 5.71 -4.17
C LEU A 82 -8.07 6.50 -5.13
N ASP A 83 -7.87 6.35 -6.45
CA ASP A 83 -8.67 6.99 -7.49
C ASP A 83 -10.13 6.50 -7.46
N ARG A 84 -10.35 5.19 -7.35
CA ARG A 84 -11.69 4.60 -7.21
C ARG A 84 -12.41 5.11 -5.97
N GLU A 85 -11.70 5.27 -4.86
CA GLU A 85 -12.28 5.78 -3.62
C GLU A 85 -12.42 7.31 -3.57
N GLY A 86 -11.83 8.02 -4.54
CA GLY A 86 -11.81 9.48 -4.61
C GLY A 86 -10.89 10.13 -3.57
N TYR A 87 -9.85 9.43 -3.12
CA TYR A 87 -8.90 9.94 -2.14
C TYR A 87 -7.73 10.63 -2.85
N PRO A 88 -7.58 11.96 -2.72
CA PRO A 88 -6.45 12.66 -3.34
C PRO A 88 -5.15 12.26 -2.64
N TYR A 89 -4.08 12.04 -3.38
CA TYR A 89 -2.79 11.57 -2.85
C TYR A 89 -1.59 12.27 -3.50
N ARG A 90 -0.44 12.19 -2.80
CA ARG A 90 0.84 12.76 -3.19
C ARG A 90 1.98 12.05 -2.47
N ASP A 91 3.22 12.36 -2.89
CA ASP A 91 4.45 11.93 -2.25
C ASP A 91 4.54 10.40 -2.07
N LEU A 92 4.18 9.63 -3.12
CA LEU A 92 4.23 8.17 -3.08
C LEU A 92 5.67 7.66 -2.99
N THR A 93 5.86 6.64 -2.14
CA THR A 93 7.13 5.93 -1.97
C THR A 93 6.86 4.44 -1.84
N VAL A 94 7.70 3.62 -2.43
CA VAL A 94 7.53 2.16 -2.49
C VAL A 94 8.74 1.47 -1.87
N GLY A 95 8.48 0.45 -1.05
CA GLY A 95 9.51 -0.42 -0.50
C GLY A 95 9.02 -1.86 -0.45
N SER A 96 9.92 -2.83 -0.54
CA SER A 96 9.54 -4.24 -0.58
C SER A 96 10.48 -5.14 0.19
N THR A 97 10.00 -6.33 0.53
CA THR A 97 10.80 -7.45 1.01
C THR A 97 10.45 -8.70 0.21
N CYS A 98 11.44 -9.32 -0.42
CA CYS A 98 11.29 -10.61 -1.09
C CYS A 98 11.15 -11.71 -0.04
N LEU A 99 10.11 -12.54 -0.14
CA LEU A 99 9.89 -13.62 0.82
C LEU A 99 10.87 -14.79 0.65
N ASP A 100 11.44 -14.96 -0.54
CA ASP A 100 12.46 -15.99 -0.79
C ASP A 100 13.81 -15.63 -0.12
N ASP A 101 14.14 -14.34 -0.03
CA ASP A 101 15.37 -13.84 0.62
C ASP A 101 15.31 -14.02 2.14
N VAL A 102 14.12 -13.88 2.74
CA VAL A 102 13.93 -14.08 4.19
C VAL A 102 14.07 -15.55 4.58
N ARG A 103 13.71 -16.48 3.67
CA ARG A 103 13.83 -17.92 3.92
C ARG A 103 15.29 -18.42 3.91
N THR A 104 16.19 -17.68 3.27
CA THR A 104 17.60 -18.08 3.08
C THR A 104 18.56 -17.56 4.17
N ALA A 105 18.10 -16.71 5.09
CA ALA A 105 18.85 -16.34 6.30
C ALA A 105 18.69 -17.43 7.39
N ARG A 106 19.42 -18.55 7.24
CA ARG A 106 19.57 -19.59 8.27
C ARG A 106 21.02 -20.00 8.43
#